data_AF-A0A2P2L3E0-F1
#
_entry.id   AF-A0A2P2L3E0-F1
#
_cell.length_a   1.000
_cell.length_b   1.000
_cell.length_c   1.000
_cell.angle_alpha   90.00
_cell.angle_beta   90.00
_cell.angle_gamma   90.00
#
_symmetry.space_group_name_H-M   'P 1'
#
loop_
_entity.id
_entity.type
_entity.pdbx_description
1 polymer ?
#
loop_
_entity_poly.entity_id
_entity_poly.type
_entity_poly.pdbx_seq_one_letter_code
_entity_poly.pdbx_strand_id
1 'polypeptide(L)'
;MAVEEFSMDDPNQLLEAASDFAYFPGVQNDAVVKDFLDRFPLPVIISALQTRGDVNGLANILVACLERIFKTNYGVSLIPQYLVLSSLY
;
A
#
# COMPACT_ATOMS: atom_id res chain seq x y z
N MET A 1 9.88 19.26 -21.60
CA MET A 1 10.09 17.80 -21.53
C MET A 1 10.84 17.53 -20.24
N ALA A 2 10.15 17.00 -19.24
CA ALA A 2 10.77 16.30 -18.11
C ALA A 2 9.68 15.33 -17.64
N VAL A 3 9.74 14.13 -18.21
CA VAL A 3 9.04 12.98 -17.66
C VAL A 3 9.79 12.66 -16.38
N GLU A 4 9.20 12.98 -15.23
CA GLU A 4 9.74 12.56 -13.94
C GLU A 4 9.77 11.03 -13.96
N GLU A 5 10.99 10.51 -14.05
CA GLU A 5 11.29 9.09 -13.95
C GLU A 5 10.64 8.57 -12.66
N PHE A 6 9.71 7.64 -12.84
CA PHE A 6 9.01 6.91 -11.78
C PHE A 6 10.02 5.97 -11.08
N SER A 7 10.99 6.55 -10.38
CA SER A 7 11.92 5.81 -9.53
C SER A 7 11.15 5.42 -8.27
N MET A 8 10.64 4.19 -8.24
CA MET A 8 10.06 3.50 -7.07
C MET A 8 11.04 3.35 -5.88
N ASP A 9 12.14 4.11 -5.83
CA ASP A 9 13.27 3.89 -4.91
C ASP A 9 13.17 4.73 -3.63
N ASP A 10 12.17 5.62 -3.51
CA ASP A 10 11.95 6.41 -2.31
C ASP A 10 10.80 5.83 -1.47
N PRO A 11 11.08 4.97 -0.48
CA PRO A 11 10.12 4.51 0.51
C PRO A 11 9.49 5.66 1.33
N ASN A 12 10.04 6.87 1.24
CA ASN A 12 9.38 8.08 1.73
C ASN A 12 8.13 8.42 0.91
N GLN A 13 8.15 8.25 -0.42
CA GLN A 13 6.98 8.48 -1.27
C GLN A 13 5.85 7.49 -0.97
N LEU A 14 6.20 6.22 -0.72
CA LEU A 14 5.22 5.23 -0.25
C LEU A 14 4.61 5.66 1.09
N LEU A 15 5.44 6.16 2.02
CA LEU A 15 4.95 6.61 3.32
C LEU A 15 4.02 7.81 3.21
N GLU A 16 4.39 8.82 2.42
CA GLU A 16 3.57 10.01 2.21
C GLU A 16 2.24 9.65 1.55
N ALA A 17 2.28 8.81 0.51
CA ALA A 17 1.07 8.33 -0.17
C ALA A 17 0.20 7.46 0.76
N ALA A 18 0.80 6.59 1.56
CA ALA A 18 0.09 5.77 2.55
C ALA A 18 -0.49 6.63 3.69
N SER A 19 0.22 7.66 4.13
CA SER A 19 -0.26 8.62 5.13
C SER A 19 -1.47 9.38 4.59
N ASP A 20 -1.35 9.95 3.40
CA ASP A 20 -2.46 10.64 2.75
C ASP A 20 -3.65 9.69 2.62
N PHE A 21 -3.44 8.47 2.13
CA PHE A 21 -4.48 7.45 1.98
C PHE A 21 -5.10 7.00 3.31
N ALA A 22 -4.31 6.88 4.38
CA ALA A 22 -4.74 6.45 5.72
C ALA A 22 -5.41 7.56 6.54
N TYR A 23 -5.09 8.83 6.30
CA TYR A 23 -5.70 9.97 6.97
C TYR A 23 -6.77 10.68 6.12
N PHE A 24 -6.95 10.29 4.86
CA PHE A 24 -7.97 10.86 3.99
C PHE A 24 -9.37 10.71 4.62
N PRO A 25 -10.15 11.79 4.80
CA PRO A 25 -11.48 11.73 5.38
C PRO A 25 -12.57 11.23 4.40
N GLY A 26 -12.21 10.98 3.13
CA GLY A 26 -13.12 10.48 2.11
C GLY A 26 -13.24 8.95 2.09
N VAL A 27 -14.32 8.47 1.46
CA VAL A 27 -14.53 7.03 1.22
C VAL A 27 -13.50 6.56 0.20
N GLN A 28 -12.62 5.65 0.62
CA GLN A 28 -11.71 4.97 -0.30
C GLN A 28 -12.53 4.00 -1.14
N ASN A 29 -12.67 4.32 -2.43
CA ASN A 29 -13.42 3.51 -3.38
C ASN A 29 -12.49 2.53 -4.10
N ASP A 30 -13.03 1.45 -4.67
CA ASP A 30 -12.22 0.43 -5.35
C ASP A 30 -11.34 1.01 -6.47
N ALA A 31 -11.78 2.09 -7.13
CA ALA A 31 -11.00 2.80 -8.16
C ALA A 31 -9.74 3.48 -7.59
N VAL A 32 -9.86 4.11 -6.42
CA VAL A 32 -8.73 4.79 -5.75
C VAL A 32 -7.74 3.76 -5.22
N VAL A 33 -8.26 2.66 -4.68
CA VAL A 33 -7.41 1.53 -4.25
C VAL A 33 -6.67 0.91 -5.42
N LYS A 34 -7.33 0.72 -6.58
CA LYS A 34 -6.67 0.20 -7.79
C LYS A 34 -5.58 1.11 -8.30
N ASP A 35 -5.83 2.41 -8.39
CA ASP A 35 -4.83 3.41 -8.79
C ASP A 35 -3.64 3.42 -7.84
N PHE A 36 -3.91 3.36 -6.53
CA PHE A 36 -2.88 3.27 -5.51
C PHE A 36 -2.05 1.99 -5.63
N LEU A 37 -2.70 0.83 -5.86
CA LEU A 37 -2.02 -0.47 -5.99
C LEU A 37 -1.29 -0.66 -7.32
N ASP A 38 -1.73 0.02 -8.38
CA ASP A 38 -1.02 0.12 -9.66
C ASP A 38 0.31 0.85 -9.46
N ARG A 39 0.29 1.89 -8.64
CA ARG A 39 1.45 2.72 -8.29
C ARG A 39 2.35 2.11 -7.22
N PHE A 40 1.77 1.45 -6.23
CA PHE A 40 2.44 0.83 -5.10
C PHE A 40 1.89 -0.59 -4.88
N PRO A 41 2.54 -1.62 -5.45
CA PRO A 41 2.09 -3.00 -5.29
C PRO A 41 2.03 -3.38 -3.81
N LEU A 42 0.99 -4.10 -3.40
CA LEU A 42 0.87 -4.75 -2.08
C LEU A 42 2.18 -5.37 -1.55
N PRO A 43 2.95 -6.14 -2.35
CA PRO A 43 4.23 -6.69 -1.89
C PRO A 43 5.26 -5.63 -1.50
N VAL A 44 5.27 -4.47 -2.16
CA VAL A 44 6.15 -3.35 -1.83
C VAL A 44 5.75 -2.73 -0.48
N ILE A 45 4.44 -2.55 -0.25
CA ILE A 45 3.91 -2.01 1.01
C ILE A 45 4.26 -2.94 2.19
N ILE A 46 4.09 -4.25 2.00
CA ILE A 46 4.40 -5.27 3.01
C ILE A 46 5.92 -5.36 3.23
N SER A 47 6.72 -5.34 2.17
CA SER A 47 8.18 -5.35 2.27
C SER A 47 8.69 -4.13 3.03
N ALA A 48 8.12 -2.95 2.77
CA ALA A 48 8.43 -1.72 3.51
C ALA A 48 8.04 -1.83 4.99
N LEU A 49 6.89 -2.45 5.31
CA LEU A 49 6.50 -2.74 6.68
C LEU A 49 7.48 -3.69 7.37
N GLN A 50 7.97 -4.72 6.66
CA GLN A 50 8.94 -5.69 7.19
C GLN A 50 10.35 -5.10 7.36
N THR A 51 10.79 -4.20 6.48
CA THR A 51 12.13 -3.59 6.54
C THR A 51 12.19 -2.36 7.45
N ARG A 52 11.09 -1.60 7.59
CA ARG A 52 11.06 -0.29 8.27
C ARG A 52 10.05 -0.21 9.41
N GLY A 53 9.53 -1.35 9.87
CA GLY A 53 8.56 -1.41 10.96
C GLY A 53 9.07 -0.85 12.31
N ASP A 54 10.38 -0.67 12.45
CA ASP A 54 11.04 -0.22 13.68
C ASP A 54 11.01 1.31 13.89
N VAL A 55 10.68 2.11 12.86
CA VAL A 55 10.58 3.57 13.00
C VAL A 55 9.20 3.98 13.49
N ASN A 56 9.16 4.33 14.77
CA ASN A 56 8.10 4.95 15.59
C ASN A 56 6.91 5.59 14.80
N GLY A 57 5.93 4.78 14.38
CA GLY A 57 4.68 5.24 13.76
C GLY A 57 4.52 4.94 12.26
N LEU A 58 5.60 4.59 11.56
CA LEU A 58 5.57 4.27 10.13
C LEU A 58 4.78 2.99 9.86
N ALA A 59 5.00 1.95 10.68
CA ALA A 59 4.23 0.72 10.63
C ALA A 59 2.74 0.97 10.82
N ASN A 60 2.36 1.86 11.74
CA ASN A 60 0.96 2.17 12.02
C ASN A 60 0.27 2.84 10.82
N ILE A 61 0.97 3.73 10.12
CA ILE A 61 0.47 4.37 8.90
C ILE A 61 0.26 3.34 7.79
N LEU A 62 1.26 2.49 7.52
CA LEU A 62 1.17 1.45 6.50
C LEU A 62 0.06 0.44 6.83
N VAL A 63 -0.08 0.05 8.09
CA VAL A 63 -1.16 -0.83 8.56
C VAL A 63 -2.53 -0.16 8.37
N ALA A 64 -2.70 1.09 8.78
CA ALA A 64 -3.96 1.82 8.58
C ALA A 64 -4.31 1.99 7.09
N CYS A 65 -3.31 2.21 6.24
CA CYS A 65 -3.47 2.24 4.79
C CYS A 65 -3.92 0.87 4.25
N LEU A 66 -3.24 -0.21 4.64
CA LEU A 66 -3.60 -1.58 4.27
C LEU A 66 -5.01 -1.96 4.75
N GLU A 67 -5.36 -1.62 6.00
CA GLU A 67 -6.71 -1.84 6.53
C GLU A 67 -7.76 -1.17 5.66
N ARG A 68 -7.54 0.06 5.18
CA ARG A 68 -8.46 0.74 4.26
C ARG A 68 -8.55 0.07 2.90
N ILE A 69 -7.42 -0.38 2.36
CA ILE A 69 -7.36 -1.14 1.10
C ILE A 69 -8.19 -2.43 1.26
N PHE A 70 -7.91 -3.22 2.29
CA PHE A 70 -8.61 -4.47 2.58
C PHE A 70 -10.06 -4.28 3.06
N LYS A 71 -10.47 -3.07 3.42
CA LYS A 71 -11.88 -2.75 3.69
C LYS A 71 -12.71 -2.61 2.41
N THR A 72 -12.07 -2.49 1.24
CA THR A 72 -12.76 -2.42 -0.06
C THR A 72 -12.96 -3.80 -0.68
N ASN A 73 -13.97 -3.95 -1.55
CA ASN A 73 -14.25 -5.22 -2.23
C ASN A 73 -13.04 -5.68 -3.05
N TYR A 74 -12.33 -4.75 -3.68
CA TYR A 74 -11.11 -5.04 -4.43
C TYR A 74 -10.00 -5.57 -3.54
N GLY A 75 -9.69 -4.90 -2.41
CA GLY A 75 -8.67 -5.38 -1.48
C GLY A 75 -8.98 -6.76 -0.91
N VAL A 76 -10.24 -7.02 -0.52
CA VAL A 76 -10.67 -8.35 -0.03
C VAL A 76 -10.47 -9.43 -1.09
N SER A 77 -10.70 -9.11 -2.36
CA SER A 77 -10.51 -10.06 -3.47
C SER A 77 -9.03 -10.42 -3.70
N LEU A 78 -8.09 -9.57 -3.27
CA LEU A 78 -6.65 -9.80 -3.39
C LEU A 78 -6.08 -10.68 -2.25
N ILE A 79 -6.73 -10.73 -1.09
CA ILE A 79 -6.33 -11.56 0.06
C ILE A 79 -6.12 -13.05 -0.33
N PRO A 80 -7.12 -13.75 -0.93
CA PRO A 80 -6.95 -15.16 -1.26
C PRO A 80 -5.83 -15.39 -2.30
N GLN A 81 -5.62 -14.46 -3.22
CA GLN A 81 -4.54 -14.56 -4.20
C GLN A 81 -3.17 -14.45 -3.53
N TYR A 82 -3.05 -13.63 -2.50
CA TYR A 82 -1.80 -13.43 -1.77
C TYR A 82 -1.48 -14.57 -0.78
N LEU A 83 -2.51 -15.10 -0.11
CA LEU A 83 -2.39 -16.26 0.79
C LEU A 83 -2.03 -17.54 0.02
N VAL A 84 -2.60 -17.73 -1.17
CA VAL A 84 -2.27 -18.84 -2.05
C VAL A 84 -0.84 -18.73 -2.59
N LEU A 85 -0.37 -17.51 -2.89
CA LEU A 85 1.01 -17.31 -3.35
C LEU A 85 2.05 -17.73 -2.30
N SER A 86 1.75 -17.51 -1.01
CA SER A 86 2.64 -17.90 0.10
C SER A 86 2.66 -19.41 0.38
N SER A 87 1.71 -20.18 -0.15
CA SER A 87 1.67 -21.64 0.02
C SER A 87 2.41 -22.38 -1.11
N LEU A 88 2.92 -21.64 -2.11
CA LEU A 88 3.66 -22.20 -3.25
C LEU A 88 5.19 -22.00 -3.16
N TYR A 89 5.70 -21.48 -2.04
CA TYR A 89 7.12 -21.36 -1.72
C TYR A 89 7.39 -22.00 -0.36
#